data_AF-A0A1Q2YI30-F1
#
_entry.id   AF-A0A1Q2YI30-F1
#
_cell.length_a   1.000
_cell.length_b   1.000
_cell.length_c   1.000
_cell.angle_alpha   90.00
_cell.angle_beta   90.00
_cell.angle_gamma   90.00
#
_symmetry.space_group_name_H-M   'P 1'
#
loop_
_entity.id
_entity.type
_entity.pdbx_description
1 polymer ?
#
loop_
_entity_poly.entity_id
_entity_poly.type
_entity_poly.pdbx_seq_one_letter_code
_entity_poly.pdbx_strand_id
1 'polypeptide(L)'
;MTRLTLTLPQTTQAEAIANGTPLPFPSLTEVFDQEVKKVESQNEETKTLEDEAVRQFKQIMFVAVYPDGPIPFSLEKDGDDGDDDVEVDGGKVDLTCPISREVFVRPYRNKTCGHTYDLEPLKIYLRSSQECPECGVSLRMETVEPDVVMQTRVECFKRDAKLEALVKERRLDETEKL
;
A
#
# COMPACT_ATOMS: atom_id res chain seq x y z
N MET A 1 19.28 11.20 70.56
CA MET A 1 19.64 10.07 69.68
C MET A 1 19.22 10.45 68.27
N THR A 2 20.12 11.06 67.50
CA THR A 2 19.79 11.62 66.18
C THR A 2 20.44 10.73 65.13
N ARG A 3 19.61 10.02 64.37
CA ARG A 3 20.00 8.98 63.42
C ARG A 3 20.41 9.68 62.10
N LEU A 4 21.71 9.71 61.83
CA LEU A 4 22.27 10.20 60.57
C LEU A 4 21.86 9.24 59.43
N THR A 5 21.04 9.70 58.49
CA THR A 5 20.79 8.97 57.24
C THR A 5 21.90 9.30 56.25
N LEU A 6 22.82 8.35 56.06
CA LEU A 6 23.81 8.39 54.99
C LEU A 6 23.10 8.20 53.66
N THR A 7 22.99 9.28 52.88
CA THR A 7 22.67 9.21 51.45
C THR A 7 23.92 8.73 50.71
N LEU A 8 23.81 7.59 50.03
CA LEU A 8 24.85 7.09 49.13
C LEU A 8 24.86 7.95 47.85
N PRO A 9 26.03 8.36 47.34
CA PRO A 9 26.13 9.12 46.11
C PRO A 9 25.78 8.21 44.92
N GLN A 10 24.95 8.73 44.01
CA GLN A 10 24.72 8.07 42.72
C GLN A 10 25.96 8.27 41.86
N THR A 11 26.68 7.18 41.61
CA THR A 11 27.87 7.19 40.75
C THR A 11 27.46 7.36 39.28
N THR A 12 28.10 8.31 38.62
CA THR A 12 27.92 8.56 37.18
C THR A 12 28.58 7.44 36.36
N GLN A 13 28.13 7.19 35.12
CA GLN A 13 28.67 6.12 34.26
C GLN A 13 30.21 6.15 34.11
N ALA A 14 30.82 7.35 34.20
CA ALA A 14 32.26 7.52 34.18
C ALA A 14 32.98 6.92 35.41
N GLU A 15 32.35 6.96 36.59
CA GLU A 15 32.91 6.43 37.84
C GLU A 15 32.79 4.90 37.95
N ALA A 16 31.78 4.30 37.30
CA ALA A 16 31.61 2.85 37.24
C ALA A 16 32.69 2.17 36.36
N ILE A 17 33.13 2.84 35.28
CA ILE A 17 34.21 2.37 34.40
C ILE A 17 35.56 2.35 35.14
N ALA A 18 35.81 3.33 36.01
CA ALA A 18 37.06 3.42 36.79
C ALA A 18 37.19 2.33 37.88
N ASN A 19 36.06 1.81 38.38
CA ASN A 19 36.03 0.86 39.50
C ASN A 19 35.78 -0.60 39.05
N GLY A 20 35.85 -0.89 37.74
CA GLY A 20 35.68 -2.24 37.19
C GLY A 20 34.33 -2.88 37.49
N THR A 21 33.32 -2.07 37.85
CA THR A 21 31.97 -2.55 38.13
C THR A 21 31.26 -2.75 36.78
N PRO A 22 30.73 -3.94 36.47
CA PRO A 22 30.01 -4.14 35.22
C PRO A 22 28.87 -3.13 35.13
N LEU A 23 28.90 -2.28 34.09
CA LEU A 23 27.78 -1.41 33.80
C LEU A 23 26.54 -2.29 33.60
N PRO A 24 25.37 -1.92 34.17
CA PRO A 24 24.15 -2.65 33.91
C PRO A 24 23.88 -2.55 32.39
N PHE A 25 24.16 -3.63 31.67
CA PHE A 25 23.76 -3.73 30.28
C PHE A 25 22.24 -3.82 30.29
N PRO A 26 21.54 -2.87 29.64
CA PRO A 26 20.10 -2.97 29.55
C PRO A 26 19.76 -4.30 28.90
N SER A 27 18.76 -4.98 29.45
CA SER A 27 18.29 -6.22 28.85
C SER A 27 17.82 -5.93 27.43
N LEU A 28 17.93 -6.92 26.55
CA LEU A 28 17.46 -6.77 25.18
C LEU A 28 16.00 -6.32 25.13
N THR A 29 15.19 -6.75 26.10
CA THR A 29 13.80 -6.33 26.28
C THR A 29 13.67 -4.84 26.60
N GLU A 30 14.48 -4.30 27.50
CA GLU A 30 14.46 -2.87 27.83
C GLU A 30 14.92 -2.00 26.65
N VAL A 31 15.95 -2.45 25.91
CA VAL A 31 16.39 -1.79 24.69
C VAL A 31 15.28 -1.83 23.63
N PHE A 32 14.63 -2.98 23.47
CA PHE A 32 13.54 -3.16 22.53
C PHE A 32 12.34 -2.26 22.87
N ASP A 33 11.87 -2.27 24.12
CA ASP A 33 10.75 -1.44 24.58
C ASP A 33 11.05 0.06 24.45
N GLN A 34 12.30 0.45 24.66
CA GLN A 34 12.73 1.84 24.52
C GLN A 34 12.75 2.27 23.04
N GLU A 35 13.27 1.43 22.15
CA GLU A 35 13.28 1.72 20.71
C GLU A 35 11.86 1.66 20.12
N VAL A 36 10.99 0.76 20.59
CA VAL A 36 9.56 0.71 20.19
C VAL A 36 8.86 2.02 20.57
N LYS A 37 8.99 2.49 21.82
CA LYS A 37 8.40 3.78 22.25
C LYS A 37 8.94 4.98 21.48
N LYS A 38 10.20 4.92 21.06
CA LYS A 38 10.85 5.97 20.28
C LYS A 38 10.32 6.01 18.86
N VAL A 39 10.00 4.85 18.27
CA VAL A 39 9.33 4.75 16.96
C VAL A 39 7.86 5.18 17.07
N GLU A 40 7.14 4.74 18.10
CA GLU A 40 5.74 5.13 18.34
C GLU A 40 5.56 6.64 18.51
N SER A 41 6.46 7.30 19.25
CA SER A 41 6.43 8.76 19.44
C SER A 41 6.86 9.57 18.20
N GLN A 42 7.53 8.95 17.24
CA GLN A 42 7.86 9.56 15.94
C GLN A 42 6.72 9.41 14.93
N ASN A 43 5.85 8.41 15.11
CA ASN A 43 4.70 8.13 14.23
C ASN A 43 3.52 9.11 14.42
N GLU A 44 3.46 9.90 15.49
CA GLU A 44 2.38 10.88 15.67
C GLU A 44 2.47 12.08 14.71
N GLU A 45 3.69 12.43 14.23
CA GLU A 45 3.91 13.57 13.32
C GLU A 45 4.01 13.19 11.82
N THR A 46 4.29 11.93 11.46
CA THR A 46 4.42 11.46 10.05
C THR A 46 3.15 10.81 9.48
N LYS A 47 2.11 10.65 10.30
CA LYS A 47 0.87 9.91 10.05
C LYS A 47 0.28 10.09 8.63
N THR A 48 0.26 11.31 8.09
CA THR A 48 -0.50 11.59 6.86
C THR A 48 0.10 11.09 5.53
N LEU A 49 1.43 10.97 5.39
CA LEU A 49 2.05 10.49 4.15
C LEU A 49 2.32 8.98 4.18
N GLU A 50 2.60 8.45 5.36
CA GLU A 50 2.78 7.00 5.56
C GLU A 50 1.44 6.28 5.36
N ASP A 51 0.32 6.88 5.75
CA ASP A 51 -1.01 6.29 5.59
C ASP A 51 -1.41 6.09 4.12
N GLU A 52 -1.18 7.07 3.22
CA GLU A 52 -1.54 6.91 1.80
C GLU A 52 -0.66 5.87 1.09
N ALA A 53 0.64 5.88 1.36
CA ALA A 53 1.57 4.91 0.78
C ALA A 53 1.28 3.49 1.28
N VAL A 54 1.01 3.33 2.57
CA VAL A 54 0.62 2.04 3.18
C VAL A 54 -0.71 1.57 2.61
N ARG A 55 -1.70 2.46 2.45
CA ARG A 55 -2.99 2.12 1.82
C ARG A 55 -2.81 1.66 0.38
N GLN A 56 -2.06 2.42 -0.42
CA GLN A 56 -1.78 2.05 -1.80
C GLN A 56 -1.03 0.71 -1.87
N PHE A 57 -0.08 0.46 -0.97
CA PHE A 57 0.61 -0.82 -0.89
C PHE A 57 -0.34 -1.98 -0.57
N LYS A 58 -1.23 -1.82 0.42
CA LYS A 58 -2.26 -2.83 0.74
C LYS A 58 -3.17 -3.11 -0.47
N GLN A 59 -3.59 -2.07 -1.18
CA GLN A 59 -4.38 -2.20 -2.42
C GLN A 59 -3.61 -2.96 -3.50
N ILE A 60 -2.35 -2.61 -3.76
CA ILE A 60 -1.46 -3.29 -4.73
C ILE A 60 -1.34 -4.77 -4.39
N MET A 61 -1.09 -5.10 -3.11
CA MET A 61 -0.97 -6.50 -2.67
C MET A 61 -2.26 -7.29 -2.91
N PHE A 62 -3.42 -6.68 -2.63
CA PHE A 62 -4.71 -7.32 -2.85
C PHE A 62 -4.98 -7.56 -4.35
N VAL A 63 -4.85 -6.52 -5.17
CA VAL A 63 -5.15 -6.63 -6.62
C VAL A 63 -4.12 -7.45 -7.39
N ALA A 64 -2.94 -7.65 -6.83
CA ALA A 64 -1.96 -8.56 -7.42
C ALA A 64 -2.43 -10.02 -7.39
N VAL A 65 -3.24 -10.39 -6.39
CA VAL A 65 -3.84 -11.72 -6.23
C VAL A 65 -5.22 -11.78 -6.87
N TYR A 66 -6.01 -10.70 -6.77
CA TYR A 66 -7.38 -10.61 -7.29
C TYR A 66 -7.52 -9.44 -8.28
N PRO A 67 -6.96 -9.55 -9.49
CA PRO A 67 -6.84 -8.41 -10.42
C PRO A 67 -8.17 -7.91 -10.98
N ASP A 68 -9.19 -8.76 -11.08
CA ASP A 68 -10.55 -8.39 -11.50
C ASP A 68 -11.52 -8.24 -10.32
N GLY A 69 -11.08 -8.47 -9.08
CA GLY A 69 -11.93 -8.34 -7.88
C GLY A 69 -12.04 -6.89 -7.38
N PRO A 70 -13.17 -6.46 -6.81
CA PRO A 70 -13.28 -5.15 -6.17
C PRO A 70 -12.37 -5.10 -4.94
N ILE A 71 -11.82 -3.91 -4.66
CA ILE A 71 -11.02 -3.70 -3.44
C ILE A 71 -12.02 -3.67 -2.27
N PRO A 72 -11.76 -4.38 -1.16
CA PRO A 72 -12.60 -4.33 0.03
C PRO A 72 -12.64 -2.92 0.62
N PHE A 73 -13.77 -2.52 1.20
CA PHE A 73 -13.96 -1.17 1.77
C PHE A 73 -12.91 -0.81 2.85
N SER A 74 -12.46 -1.79 3.63
CA SER A 74 -11.39 -1.63 4.64
C SER A 74 -10.03 -1.24 4.05
N LEU A 75 -9.82 -1.46 2.75
CA LEU A 75 -8.62 -1.05 2.01
C LEU A 75 -8.83 0.24 1.20
N GLU A 76 -10.06 0.77 1.15
CA GLU A 76 -10.39 2.02 0.44
C GLU A 76 -10.37 3.25 1.36
N LYS A 77 -10.75 3.10 2.64
CA LYS A 77 -10.78 4.20 3.63
C LYS A 77 -10.02 3.83 4.90
N ASP A 78 -9.48 4.85 5.55
CA ASP A 78 -8.81 4.77 6.85
C ASP A 78 -9.89 4.61 7.96
N GLY A 79 -10.62 3.49 7.91
CA GLY A 79 -11.66 3.13 8.87
C GLY A 79 -11.09 2.13 9.86
N ASP A 80 -10.93 2.59 11.10
CA ASP A 80 -10.82 1.88 12.38
C ASP A 80 -10.21 0.46 12.35
N ASP A 81 -9.10 0.26 13.08
CA ASP A 81 -8.49 -1.05 13.38
C ASP A 81 -9.40 -1.91 14.31
N GLY A 82 -10.71 -1.90 14.05
CA GLY A 82 -11.66 -2.86 14.57
C GLY A 82 -11.56 -4.14 13.76
N ASP A 83 -11.67 -5.27 14.45
CA ASP A 83 -11.61 -6.66 13.96
C ASP A 83 -12.78 -7.00 13.00
N ASP A 84 -12.98 -6.18 11.96
CA ASP A 84 -14.10 -6.27 11.03
C ASP A 84 -13.73 -7.17 9.85
N ASP A 85 -14.52 -8.25 9.72
CA ASP A 85 -14.51 -9.18 8.61
C ASP A 85 -14.42 -8.44 7.27
N VAL A 86 -13.47 -8.84 6.42
CA VAL A 86 -13.25 -8.24 5.09
C VAL A 86 -14.51 -8.45 4.24
N GLU A 87 -15.39 -7.45 4.21
CA GLU A 87 -16.56 -7.44 3.35
C GLU A 87 -16.15 -7.07 1.92
N VAL A 88 -16.08 -8.09 1.06
CA VAL A 88 -15.84 -7.94 -0.37
C VAL A 88 -17.19 -7.78 -1.06
N ASP A 89 -17.44 -6.62 -1.67
CA ASP A 89 -18.63 -6.44 -2.50
C ASP A 89 -18.60 -7.43 -3.69
N GLY A 90 -19.76 -7.94 -4.10
CA GLY A 90 -19.84 -8.88 -5.21
C GLY A 90 -19.66 -8.16 -6.54
N GLY A 91 -18.63 -8.49 -7.33
CA GLY A 91 -18.47 -7.89 -8.66
C GLY A 91 -17.16 -8.21 -9.37
N LYS A 92 -17.03 -7.68 -10.59
CA LYS A 92 -15.76 -7.63 -11.33
C LYS A 92 -15.45 -6.19 -11.73
N VAL A 93 -14.19 -5.80 -11.60
CA VAL A 93 -13.67 -4.52 -12.09
C VAL A 93 -13.37 -4.64 -13.58
N ASP A 94 -13.81 -3.65 -14.36
CA ASP A 94 -13.50 -3.57 -15.79
C ASP A 94 -12.04 -3.13 -15.99
N LEU A 95 -11.29 -3.92 -16.75
CA LEU A 95 -9.89 -3.65 -17.09
C LEU A 95 -9.75 -2.99 -18.47
N THR A 96 -10.86 -2.53 -19.04
CA THR A 96 -10.89 -1.81 -20.31
C THR A 96 -11.07 -0.30 -20.09
N CYS A 97 -10.37 0.48 -20.91
CA CYS A 97 -10.43 1.93 -20.86
C CYS A 97 -11.76 2.44 -21.42
N PRO A 98 -12.48 3.35 -20.73
CA PRO A 98 -13.77 3.85 -21.20
C PRO A 98 -13.67 4.70 -22.48
N ILE A 99 -12.48 5.20 -22.82
CA ILE A 99 -12.22 5.99 -24.04
C ILE A 99 -11.87 5.09 -25.23
N SER A 100 -10.87 4.21 -25.10
CA SER A 100 -10.44 3.34 -26.22
C SER A 100 -11.25 2.06 -26.35
N ARG A 101 -11.91 1.61 -25.28
CA ARG A 101 -12.55 0.28 -25.17
C ARG A 101 -11.57 -0.88 -25.35
N GLU A 102 -10.29 -0.61 -25.12
CA GLU A 102 -9.22 -1.60 -25.12
C GLU A 102 -8.72 -1.81 -23.69
N VAL A 103 -8.10 -2.97 -23.44
CA VAL A 103 -7.42 -3.23 -22.16
C VAL A 103 -6.38 -2.13 -21.91
N PHE A 104 -6.34 -1.59 -20.70
CA PHE A 104 -5.38 -0.53 -20.35
C PHE A 104 -3.92 -0.91 -20.70
N VAL A 105 -3.14 0.09 -21.10
CA VAL A 105 -1.70 -0.05 -21.36
C VAL A 105 -0.92 0.84 -20.40
N ARG A 106 -1.36 2.10 -20.24
CA ARG A 106 -0.82 3.12 -19.34
C ARG A 106 -1.99 3.86 -18.67
N PRO A 107 -2.59 3.30 -17.60
CA PRO A 107 -3.73 3.87 -16.91
C PRO A 107 -3.31 5.10 -16.08
N TYR A 108 -4.11 6.14 -16.19
CA TYR A 108 -3.98 7.42 -15.48
C TYR A 108 -5.34 7.78 -14.87
N ARG A 109 -5.37 8.15 -13.60
CA ARG A 109 -6.57 8.57 -12.89
C ARG A 109 -6.67 10.08 -12.77
N ASN A 110 -7.88 10.62 -12.84
CA ASN A 110 -8.13 12.00 -12.49
C ASN A 110 -8.18 12.17 -10.96
N LYS A 111 -7.30 13.00 -10.39
CA LYS A 111 -7.25 13.24 -8.95
C LYS A 111 -8.56 13.80 -8.39
N THR A 112 -9.35 14.49 -9.22
CA THR A 112 -10.61 15.13 -8.77
C THR A 112 -11.78 14.16 -8.67
N CYS A 113 -11.90 13.19 -9.56
CA CYS A 113 -13.06 12.28 -9.61
C CYS A 113 -12.72 10.79 -9.51
N GLY A 114 -11.45 10.41 -9.49
CA GLY A 114 -11.01 9.02 -9.35
C GLY A 114 -11.06 8.15 -10.61
N HIS A 115 -11.85 8.53 -11.63
CA HIS A 115 -11.94 7.78 -12.90
C HIS A 115 -10.61 7.63 -13.64
N THR A 116 -10.41 6.45 -14.25
CA THR A 116 -9.14 6.01 -14.84
C THR A 116 -9.23 5.81 -16.35
N TYR A 117 -8.21 6.29 -17.07
CA TYR A 117 -8.14 6.32 -18.53
C TYR A 117 -6.77 5.88 -19.03
N ASP A 118 -6.72 5.33 -20.23
CA ASP A 118 -5.45 5.06 -20.90
C ASP A 118 -4.83 6.36 -21.44
N LEU A 119 -3.52 6.55 -21.27
CA LEU A 119 -2.84 7.84 -21.50
C LEU A 119 -2.94 8.34 -22.95
N GLU A 120 -2.74 7.45 -23.93
CA GLU A 120 -2.78 7.79 -25.34
C GLU A 120 -4.18 8.25 -25.78
N PRO A 121 -5.25 7.46 -25.56
CA PRO A 121 -6.63 7.90 -25.83
C PRO A 121 -7.01 9.17 -25.09
N LEU A 122 -6.61 9.31 -23.83
CA LEU A 122 -6.89 10.48 -23.01
C LEU A 122 -6.31 11.76 -23.65
N LYS A 123 -5.04 11.72 -24.11
CA LYS A 123 -4.41 12.87 -24.77
C LYS A 123 -5.12 13.30 -26.05
N ILE A 124 -5.73 12.36 -26.77
CA ILE A 124 -6.51 12.65 -27.97
C ILE A 124 -7.86 13.25 -27.58
N TYR A 125 -8.54 12.64 -26.61
CA TYR A 125 -9.83 13.11 -26.08
C TYR A 125 -9.77 14.55 -25.57
N LEU A 126 -8.70 14.90 -24.86
CA LEU A 126 -8.48 16.24 -24.30
C LEU A 126 -8.29 17.36 -25.34
N ARG A 127 -8.16 17.01 -26.63
CA ARG A 127 -8.18 18.00 -27.73
C ARG A 127 -9.59 18.47 -28.05
N SER A 128 -10.61 17.67 -27.71
CA SER A 128 -12.02 17.94 -28.02
C SER A 128 -12.87 18.31 -26.81
N SER A 129 -12.54 17.80 -25.62
CA SER A 129 -13.29 18.06 -24.39
C SER A 129 -12.34 18.16 -23.20
N GLN A 130 -12.65 19.02 -22.23
CA GLN A 130 -11.95 19.09 -20.94
C GLN A 130 -12.80 18.55 -19.80
N GLU A 131 -13.81 17.74 -20.13
CA GLU A 131 -14.73 17.14 -19.17
C GLU A 131 -14.52 15.64 -19.10
N CYS A 132 -14.58 15.10 -17.89
CA CYS A 132 -14.57 13.67 -17.61
C CYS A 132 -15.68 12.95 -18.40
N PRO A 133 -15.35 11.97 -19.27
CA PRO A 133 -16.34 11.21 -20.02
C PRO A 133 -17.40 10.51 -19.15
N GLU A 134 -17.05 10.17 -17.91
CA GLU A 134 -17.89 9.40 -17.00
C GLU A 134 -18.80 10.27 -16.13
N CYS A 135 -18.33 11.44 -15.68
CA CYS A 135 -19.07 12.27 -14.72
C CYS A 135 -19.08 13.79 -15.00
N GLY A 136 -18.47 14.25 -16.10
CA GLY A 136 -18.49 15.67 -16.51
C GLY A 136 -17.59 16.61 -15.71
N VAL A 137 -16.90 16.14 -14.67
CA VAL A 137 -15.94 16.95 -13.89
C VAL A 137 -14.75 17.37 -14.74
N SER A 138 -14.16 18.54 -14.45
CA SER A 138 -12.96 19.03 -15.14
C SER A 138 -11.85 17.97 -15.20
N LEU A 139 -11.33 17.74 -16.40
CA LEU A 139 -10.28 16.79 -16.72
C LEU A 139 -9.19 17.50 -17.52
N ARG A 140 -7.98 17.56 -16.98
CA ARG A 140 -6.81 18.16 -17.63
C ARG A 140 -5.57 17.32 -17.43
N MET A 141 -4.58 17.49 -18.28
CA MET A 141 -3.32 16.72 -18.17
C MET A 141 -2.58 17.00 -16.86
N GLU A 142 -2.79 18.16 -16.24
CA GLU A 142 -2.17 18.54 -14.96
C GLU A 142 -2.87 17.90 -13.75
N THR A 143 -4.15 17.50 -13.91
CA THR A 143 -4.96 16.92 -12.83
C THR A 143 -5.01 15.39 -12.87
N VAL A 144 -4.31 14.77 -13.82
CA VAL A 144 -4.20 13.32 -13.93
C VAL A 144 -2.84 12.82 -13.47
N GLU A 145 -2.82 11.63 -12.90
CA GLU A 145 -1.61 10.95 -12.42
C GLU A 145 -1.64 9.46 -12.77
N PRO A 146 -0.48 8.78 -12.82
CA PRO A 146 -0.45 7.33 -13.05
C PRO A 146 -1.30 6.58 -12.02
N ASP A 147 -2.16 5.68 -12.49
CA ASP A 147 -2.93 4.81 -11.63
C ASP A 147 -2.19 3.48 -11.42
N VAL A 148 -1.36 3.45 -10.37
CA VAL A 148 -0.53 2.29 -10.03
C VAL A 148 -1.38 1.06 -9.68
N VAL A 149 -2.56 1.26 -9.11
CA VAL A 149 -3.45 0.15 -8.73
C VAL A 149 -4.04 -0.48 -9.99
N MET A 150 -4.58 0.32 -10.92
CA MET A 150 -5.07 -0.19 -12.21
C MET A 150 -3.93 -0.79 -13.06
N GLN A 151 -2.74 -0.20 -13.04
CA GLN A 151 -1.57 -0.78 -13.72
C GLN A 151 -1.27 -2.18 -13.18
N THR A 152 -1.26 -2.35 -11.86
CA THR A 152 -1.02 -3.64 -11.21
C THR A 152 -2.10 -4.66 -11.58
N ARG A 153 -3.38 -4.26 -11.58
CA ARG A 153 -4.49 -5.12 -12.00
C ARG A 153 -4.27 -5.69 -13.40
N VAL A 154 -3.93 -4.82 -14.35
CA VAL A 154 -3.75 -5.19 -15.76
C VAL A 154 -2.54 -6.10 -15.95
N GLU A 155 -1.44 -5.82 -15.27
CA GLU A 155 -0.24 -6.65 -15.30
C GLU A 155 -0.50 -8.05 -14.74
N CYS A 156 -1.16 -8.14 -13.58
CA CYS A 156 -1.51 -9.43 -12.98
C CYS A 156 -2.54 -10.18 -13.81
N PHE A 157 -3.55 -9.52 -14.37
CA PHE A 157 -4.50 -10.13 -15.28
C PHE A 157 -3.81 -10.74 -16.52
N LYS A 158 -2.88 -9.99 -17.14
CA LYS A 158 -2.09 -10.48 -18.28
C LYS A 158 -1.19 -11.65 -17.89
N ARG A 159 -0.60 -11.62 -16.69
CA ARG A 159 0.20 -12.72 -16.11
C ARG A 159 -0.66 -13.98 -15.96
N ASP A 160 -1.82 -13.86 -15.34
CA ASP A 160 -2.71 -15.00 -15.07
C ASP A 160 -3.21 -15.63 -16.38
N ALA A 161 -3.67 -14.81 -17.33
CA ALA A 161 -4.07 -15.30 -18.65
C ALA A 161 -2.94 -16.06 -19.37
N LYS A 162 -1.69 -15.58 -19.25
CA LYS A 162 -0.52 -16.26 -19.82
C LYS A 162 -0.23 -17.58 -19.13
N LEU A 163 -0.29 -17.63 -17.79
CA LEU A 163 -0.05 -18.85 -17.03
C LEU A 163 -1.12 -19.91 -17.33
N GLU A 164 -2.38 -19.51 -17.40
CA GLU A 164 -3.49 -20.39 -17.76
C GLU A 164 -3.31 -20.99 -19.16
N ALA A 165 -2.91 -20.18 -20.15
CA ALA A 165 -2.60 -20.65 -21.50
C ALA A 165 -1.49 -21.72 -21.49
N LEU A 166 -0.38 -21.46 -20.79
CA LEU A 166 0.74 -22.41 -20.68
C LEU A 166 0.36 -23.71 -19.96
N VAL A 167 -0.44 -23.64 -18.90
CA VAL A 167 -0.94 -24.82 -18.18
C VAL A 167 -1.86 -25.65 -19.08
N LYS A 168 -2.72 -24.98 -19.86
CA LYS A 168 -3.62 -25.64 -20.81
C LYS A 168 -2.85 -26.35 -21.92
N GLU A 169 -1.85 -25.69 -22.51
CA GLU A 169 -0.96 -26.29 -23.53
C GLU A 169 -0.27 -27.55 -22.99
N ARG A 170 0.35 -27.48 -21.81
CA ARG A 170 0.99 -28.64 -21.18
C ARG A 170 0.03 -29.81 -20.97
N ARG A 171 -1.20 -29.52 -20.52
CA ARG A 171 -2.22 -30.55 -20.30
C ARG A 171 -2.64 -31.24 -21.60
N LEU A 172 -2.72 -30.50 -22.71
CA LEU A 172 -3.04 -31.06 -24.03
C LEU A 172 -1.93 -32.01 -24.51
N ASP A 173 -0.67 -31.59 -24.39
CA ASP A 173 0.50 -32.41 -24.75
C ASP A 173 0.57 -33.74 -23.97
N GLU A 174 0.12 -33.75 -22.71
CA GLU A 174 0.04 -34.97 -21.89
C GLU A 174 -1.09 -35.90 -22.34
N THR A 175 -2.23 -35.33 -22.74
CA THR A 175 -3.38 -36.12 -23.23
C THR A 175 -3.16 -36.71 -24.62
N GLU A 176 -2.36 -36.07 -25.48
CA GLU A 176 -2.04 -36.60 -26.82
C GLU A 176 -1.02 -37.75 -26.80
N LYS A 177 -0.33 -37.96 -25.66
CA LYS A 177 0.67 -39.03 -25.49
C LYS A 177 0.09 -40.32 -24.88
N LEU A 178 -1.20 -40.33 -24.51
CA LEU A 178 -1.94 -41.46 -23.96
C LEU A 178 -2.74 -42.18 -25.07
#